data_AF-A0ABD3Q3B0-F1
#
_entry.id   AF-A0ABD3Q3B0-F1
#
_cell.length_a   1.000
_cell.length_b   1.000
_cell.length_c   1.000
_cell.angle_alpha   90.00
_cell.angle_beta   90.00
_cell.angle_gamma   90.00
#
_symmetry.space_group_name_H-M   'P 1'
#
loop_
_entity.id
_entity.type
_entity.pdbx_description
1 polymer ?
#
loop_
_entity_poly.entity_id
_entity_poly.type
_entity_poly.pdbx_seq_one_letter_code
_entity_poly.pdbx_strand_id
1 'polypeptide(L)'
;MILTKASKLFTAQLHVLCILLVSQLTHSIDNTASNEDHQDQASRDLVSTPYFNLRLFWQKGYRWQESTRETFWCLTCDNSDCDQGSKVEVKWCDRDDSRQQWYFDNGKVRSRKNKSQCLQRYGREIRLRSCTRSKYQKWAGLRKDMPFEMQIPGSTEKCISQHHHPKEGEELYMEDCKLAEKTDTSHWVVY
;
A
#
# COMPACT_ATOMS: atom_id res chain seq x y z
N MET A 1 -50.02 -76.44 -9.40
CA MET A 1 -50.05 -75.80 -10.72
C MET A 1 -49.54 -74.37 -10.55
N ILE A 2 -48.79 -73.88 -11.54
CA ILE A 2 -47.70 -72.89 -11.50
C ILE A 2 -48.13 -71.47 -11.03
N LEU A 3 -47.14 -70.71 -10.50
CA LEU A 3 -46.91 -69.23 -10.54
C LEU A 3 -46.88 -68.55 -9.16
N THR A 4 -45.93 -67.67 -8.79
CA THR A 4 -44.59 -67.27 -9.29
C THR A 4 -43.97 -66.33 -8.24
N LYS A 5 -42.65 -66.29 -8.21
CA LYS A 5 -41.78 -65.30 -7.54
C LYS A 5 -42.24 -63.85 -7.75
N ALA A 6 -42.29 -63.03 -6.70
CA ALA A 6 -42.04 -61.59 -6.76
C ALA A 6 -41.94 -60.96 -5.35
N SER A 7 -40.93 -61.37 -4.57
CA SER A 7 -40.59 -60.72 -3.30
C SER A 7 -39.12 -60.29 -3.35
N LYS A 8 -38.88 -59.08 -3.87
CA LYS A 8 -37.66 -58.24 -3.74
C LYS A 8 -37.65 -57.23 -4.89
N LEU A 9 -38.55 -56.25 -4.86
CA LEU A 9 -38.41 -55.04 -5.68
C LEU A 9 -39.29 -53.90 -5.15
N PHE A 10 -39.24 -53.61 -3.85
CA PHE A 10 -39.96 -52.46 -3.27
C PHE A 10 -39.17 -51.83 -2.11
N THR A 11 -37.90 -51.52 -2.36
CA THR A 11 -37.06 -50.73 -1.44
C THR A 11 -36.06 -49.88 -2.24
N ALA A 12 -36.55 -49.15 -3.25
CA ALA A 12 -35.71 -48.20 -3.99
C ALA A 12 -36.52 -47.11 -4.71
N GLN A 13 -37.66 -46.69 -4.16
CA GLN A 13 -38.44 -45.62 -4.80
C GLN A 13 -39.22 -44.74 -3.82
N LEU A 14 -38.58 -44.36 -2.71
CA LEU A 14 -39.12 -43.29 -1.84
C LEU A 14 -38.05 -42.55 -1.01
N HIS A 15 -36.81 -42.45 -1.50
CA HIS A 15 -35.74 -41.68 -0.82
C HIS A 15 -35.00 -40.68 -1.73
N VAL A 16 -35.37 -40.57 -3.01
CA VAL A 16 -34.67 -39.67 -3.96
C VAL A 16 -35.40 -38.34 -4.15
N LEU A 17 -36.63 -38.17 -3.64
CA LEU A 17 -37.39 -36.92 -3.78
C LEU A 17 -37.35 -35.97 -2.58
N CYS A 18 -36.53 -36.26 -1.54
CA CYS A 18 -36.40 -35.36 -0.38
C CYS A 18 -35.03 -34.67 -0.26
N ILE A 19 -34.06 -34.98 -1.13
CA ILE A 19 -32.73 -34.32 -1.11
C ILE A 19 -32.63 -33.18 -2.13
N LEU A 20 -33.54 -33.09 -3.10
CA LEU A 20 -33.52 -32.06 -4.16
C LEU A 20 -34.41 -30.83 -3.87
N LEU A 21 -34.91 -30.66 -2.65
CA LEU A 21 -35.70 -29.48 -2.24
C LEU A 21 -35.17 -28.79 -0.97
N VAL A 22 -33.95 -29.11 -0.50
CA VAL A 22 -33.26 -28.34 0.56
C VAL A 22 -32.08 -27.52 0.00
N SER A 23 -31.75 -27.65 -1.28
CA SER A 23 -30.63 -26.92 -1.90
C SER A 23 -31.00 -25.54 -2.49
N GLN A 24 -32.20 -25.00 -2.22
CA GLN A 24 -32.61 -23.69 -2.78
C GLN A 24 -33.01 -22.62 -1.76
N LEU A 25 -32.77 -22.81 -0.46
CA LEU A 25 -33.11 -21.79 0.54
C LEU A 25 -32.08 -21.75 1.67
N THR A 26 -30.88 -21.23 1.38
CA THR A 26 -30.10 -20.33 2.27
C THR A 26 -28.87 -19.82 1.50
N HIS A 27 -29.10 -19.06 0.42
CA HIS A 27 -28.14 -18.04 0.01
C HIS A 27 -28.59 -16.72 0.65
N SER A 28 -28.40 -16.62 1.97
CA SER A 28 -28.37 -15.32 2.63
C SER A 28 -26.95 -14.80 2.52
N ILE A 29 -26.75 -13.99 1.48
CA ILE A 29 -25.70 -13.01 1.40
C ILE A 29 -25.94 -12.03 2.55
N ASP A 30 -25.04 -11.97 3.52
CA ASP A 30 -24.85 -10.75 4.29
C ASP A 30 -23.38 -10.36 4.28
N ASN A 31 -23.18 -9.15 3.78
CA ASN A 31 -21.94 -8.56 3.31
C ASN A 31 -21.13 -8.05 4.49
N THR A 32 -19.92 -8.58 4.70
CA THR A 32 -18.92 -7.92 5.57
C THR A 32 -17.47 -8.16 5.12
N ALA A 33 -17.23 -8.32 3.82
CA ALA A 33 -15.91 -8.65 3.27
C ALA A 33 -15.50 -7.81 2.05
N SER A 34 -15.87 -6.53 1.97
CA SER A 34 -15.56 -5.69 0.81
C SER A 34 -14.51 -4.59 1.05
N ASN A 35 -13.83 -4.58 2.20
CA ASN A 35 -12.83 -3.53 2.48
C ASN A 35 -11.37 -3.99 2.45
N GLU A 36 -11.09 -5.30 2.38
CA GLU A 36 -9.71 -5.82 2.34
C GLU A 36 -9.24 -6.15 0.91
N ASP A 37 -10.15 -6.39 -0.03
CA ASP A 37 -9.80 -6.86 -1.40
C ASP A 37 -9.31 -5.73 -2.33
N HIS A 38 -9.75 -4.48 -2.11
CA HIS A 38 -9.34 -3.35 -2.95
C HIS A 38 -7.93 -2.82 -2.65
N GLN A 39 -7.43 -2.99 -1.41
CA GLN A 39 -6.04 -2.64 -1.10
C GLN A 39 -5.04 -3.61 -1.74
N ASP A 40 -5.43 -4.88 -1.93
CA ASP A 40 -4.52 -5.90 -2.47
C ASP A 40 -4.30 -5.72 -3.97
N GLN A 41 -5.32 -5.30 -4.73
CA GLN A 41 -5.19 -5.08 -6.17
C GLN A 41 -4.31 -3.86 -6.52
N ALA A 42 -4.46 -2.73 -5.81
CA ALA A 42 -3.63 -1.54 -6.05
C ALA A 42 -2.16 -1.75 -5.70
N SER A 43 -1.88 -2.57 -4.67
CA SER A 43 -0.53 -3.00 -4.30
C SER A 43 0.08 -3.91 -5.36
N ARG A 44 -0.69 -4.85 -5.93
CA ARG A 44 -0.24 -5.75 -7.00
C ARG A 44 0.16 -4.99 -8.27
N ASP A 45 -0.55 -3.92 -8.62
CA ASP A 45 -0.22 -3.11 -9.79
C ASP A 45 1.08 -2.31 -9.61
N LEU A 46 1.51 -2.01 -8.37
CA LEU A 46 2.83 -1.40 -8.11
C LEU A 46 3.99 -2.34 -8.38
N VAL A 47 3.77 -3.64 -8.21
CA VAL A 47 4.77 -4.68 -8.45
C VAL A 47 5.09 -4.81 -9.95
N SER A 48 4.19 -4.38 -10.85
CA SER A 48 4.38 -4.50 -12.31
C SER A 48 5.10 -3.31 -12.97
N THR A 49 5.19 -2.15 -12.30
CA THR A 49 6.01 -1.02 -12.80
C THR A 49 7.48 -1.24 -12.51
N PRO A 50 8.39 -0.93 -13.46
CA PRO A 50 9.81 -1.14 -13.24
C PRO A 50 10.33 -0.26 -12.09
N TYR A 51 9.83 0.96 -11.91
CA TYR A 51 10.11 1.83 -10.76
C TYR A 51 9.18 3.05 -10.84
N PHE A 52 9.13 3.85 -9.78
CA PHE A 52 8.32 5.07 -9.72
C PHE A 52 8.96 6.16 -8.87
N ASN A 53 8.52 7.41 -9.04
CA ASN A 53 8.80 8.48 -8.10
C ASN A 53 7.65 8.61 -7.10
N LEU A 54 7.94 9.09 -5.89
CA LEU A 54 6.93 9.46 -4.90
C LEU A 54 6.93 10.98 -4.77
N ARG A 55 5.81 11.61 -5.10
CA ARG A 55 5.63 13.06 -5.03
C ARG A 55 4.64 13.40 -3.92
N LEU A 56 4.89 14.46 -3.16
CA LEU A 56 3.87 15.01 -2.26
C LEU A 56 2.63 15.41 -3.06
N PHE A 57 1.46 15.01 -2.57
CA PHE A 57 0.21 15.39 -3.16
C PHE A 57 -0.08 16.86 -2.87
N TRP A 58 -0.45 17.60 -3.91
CA TRP A 58 -0.91 18.97 -3.80
C TRP A 58 -2.28 19.09 -4.45
N GLN A 59 -3.15 19.90 -3.85
CA GLN A 59 -4.42 20.27 -4.45
C GLN A 59 -4.74 21.75 -4.21
N LYS A 60 -5.65 22.28 -5.03
CA LYS A 60 -6.11 23.67 -4.92
C LYS A 60 -6.60 23.95 -3.50
N GLY A 61 -6.01 24.97 -2.88
CA GLY A 61 -6.30 25.38 -1.50
C GLY A 61 -5.11 25.19 -0.56
N TYR A 62 -4.19 24.29 -0.89
CA TYR A 62 -2.96 24.09 -0.11
C TYR A 62 -2.06 25.32 -0.18
N ARG A 63 -1.45 25.66 0.95
CA ARG A 63 -0.54 26.81 1.06
C ARG A 63 0.81 26.37 1.62
N TRP A 64 1.79 26.18 0.75
CA TRP A 64 3.15 25.80 1.11
C TRP A 64 4.11 26.96 0.88
N GLN A 65 5.01 27.22 1.84
CA GLN A 65 5.98 28.33 1.78
C GLN A 65 5.32 29.66 1.37
N GLU A 66 4.21 29.97 2.03
CA GLU A 66 3.40 31.18 1.80
C GLU A 66 2.74 31.31 0.41
N SER A 67 2.86 30.29 -0.43
CA SER A 67 2.34 30.25 -1.80
C SER A 67 1.25 29.20 -1.96
N THR A 68 0.22 29.52 -2.76
CA THR A 68 -0.80 28.55 -3.20
C THR A 68 -0.48 27.98 -4.59
N ARG A 69 0.74 28.18 -5.08
CA ARG A 69 1.20 27.57 -6.33
C ARG A 69 1.62 26.14 -6.05
N GLU A 70 1.17 25.22 -6.90
CA GLU A 70 1.61 23.83 -6.86
C GLU A 70 3.14 23.73 -6.96
N THR A 71 3.73 22.90 -6.10
CA THR A 71 5.13 22.50 -6.18
C THR A 71 5.23 20.99 -6.32
N PHE A 72 6.34 20.53 -6.89
CA PHE A 72 6.54 19.14 -7.25
C PHE A 72 7.71 18.62 -6.42
N TRP A 73 7.40 18.21 -5.19
CA TRP A 73 8.37 17.71 -4.22
C TRP A 73 8.40 16.18 -4.24
N CYS A 74 9.54 15.59 -4.58
CA CYS A 74 9.74 14.15 -4.66
C CYS A 74 10.64 13.62 -3.55
N LEU A 75 10.30 12.45 -3.05
CA LEU A 75 11.13 11.66 -2.13
C LEU A 75 12.46 11.30 -2.79
N THR A 76 13.57 11.65 -2.15
CA THR A 76 14.93 11.33 -2.59
C THR A 76 15.80 10.86 -1.43
N CYS A 77 16.83 10.07 -1.70
CA CYS A 77 17.92 9.90 -0.74
C CYS A 77 18.83 11.15 -0.74
N ASP A 78 19.47 11.43 0.40
CA ASP A 78 20.24 12.66 0.64
C ASP A 78 21.62 12.70 -0.05
N ASN A 79 22.25 11.55 -0.29
CA ASN A 79 23.55 11.45 -0.95
C ASN A 79 23.49 10.87 -2.39
N SER A 80 24.61 10.96 -3.10
CA SER A 80 24.72 10.58 -4.52
C SER A 80 24.45 9.10 -4.79
N ASP A 81 24.73 8.24 -3.81
CA ASP A 81 24.81 6.80 -3.98
C ASP A 81 23.69 6.03 -3.26
N CYS A 82 22.85 6.74 -2.50
CA CYS A 82 21.80 6.17 -1.67
C CYS A 82 22.32 5.03 -0.78
N ASP A 83 23.47 5.23 -0.14
CA ASP A 83 24.15 4.20 0.65
C ASP A 83 23.49 3.92 2.00
N GLN A 84 24.02 2.92 2.70
CA GLN A 84 23.54 2.59 4.03
C GLN A 84 23.70 3.78 5.00
N GLY A 85 22.61 4.14 5.66
CA GLY A 85 22.55 5.23 6.63
C GLY A 85 22.07 6.55 6.04
N SER A 86 21.95 6.67 4.71
CA SER A 86 21.36 7.83 4.02
C SER A 86 20.02 8.18 4.62
N LYS A 87 19.76 9.46 4.77
CA LYS A 87 18.42 9.96 5.08
C LYS A 87 17.59 10.01 3.80
N VAL A 88 16.30 10.28 3.98
CA VAL A 88 15.41 10.65 2.90
C VAL A 88 14.85 12.04 3.12
N GLU A 89 14.72 12.79 2.04
CA GLU A 89 14.31 14.18 2.03
C GLU A 89 13.38 14.44 0.84
N VAL A 90 12.82 15.64 0.76
CA VAL A 90 12.13 16.11 -0.44
C VAL A 90 13.00 17.05 -1.27
N LYS A 91 13.01 16.85 -2.58
CA LYS A 91 13.63 17.76 -3.56
C LYS A 91 12.70 18.00 -4.74
N TRP A 92 13.02 18.98 -5.58
CA TRP A 92 12.31 19.15 -6.85
C TRP A 92 12.29 17.84 -7.63
N CYS A 93 11.11 17.46 -8.10
CA CYS A 93 10.94 16.23 -8.85
C CYS A 93 11.78 16.25 -10.13
N ASP A 94 12.67 15.27 -10.25
CA ASP A 94 13.44 14.97 -11.44
C ASP A 94 13.22 13.48 -11.79
N ARG A 95 12.61 13.24 -12.94
CA ARG A 95 12.30 11.89 -13.42
C ARG A 95 13.52 11.15 -13.95
N ASP A 96 14.63 11.83 -14.20
CA ASP A 96 15.89 11.22 -14.64
C ASP A 96 16.82 10.94 -13.45
N ASP A 97 16.55 11.54 -12.28
CA ASP A 97 17.30 11.30 -11.06
C ASP A 97 16.94 9.96 -10.40
N SER A 98 17.84 8.99 -10.57
CA SER A 98 17.72 7.66 -9.96
C SER A 98 17.64 7.63 -8.42
N ARG A 99 18.02 8.71 -7.73
CA ARG A 99 17.87 8.86 -6.26
C ARG A 99 16.42 9.08 -5.85
N GLN A 100 15.60 9.57 -6.77
CA GLN A 100 14.17 9.84 -6.56
C GLN A 100 13.27 8.66 -6.97
N GLN A 101 13.88 7.57 -7.45
CA GLN A 101 13.18 6.44 -8.04
C GLN A 101 13.24 5.22 -7.12
N TRP A 102 12.11 4.54 -7.01
CA TRP A 102 11.89 3.50 -6.01
C TRP A 102 11.21 2.27 -6.64
N TYR A 103 11.53 1.10 -6.10
CA TYR A 103 10.78 -0.13 -6.30
C TYR A 103 9.86 -0.35 -5.10
N PHE A 104 8.70 -0.99 -5.34
CA PHE A 104 7.86 -1.53 -4.28
C PHE A 104 7.71 -3.03 -4.46
N ASP A 105 8.38 -3.80 -3.61
CA ASP A 105 8.33 -5.27 -3.65
C ASP A 105 8.21 -5.84 -2.25
N ASN A 106 7.32 -6.82 -2.06
CA ASN A 106 7.07 -7.45 -0.77
C ASN A 106 6.86 -6.41 0.36
N GLY A 107 6.10 -5.34 0.10
CA GLY A 107 5.83 -4.28 1.08
C GLY A 107 7.04 -3.41 1.45
N LYS A 108 8.16 -3.48 0.72
CA LYS A 108 9.34 -2.65 0.96
C LYS A 108 9.47 -1.58 -0.11
N VAL A 109 9.94 -0.41 0.29
CA VAL A 109 10.37 0.64 -0.63
C VAL A 109 11.89 0.54 -0.77
N ARG A 110 12.36 0.21 -1.97
CA ARG A 110 13.76 -0.10 -2.27
C ARG A 110 14.33 0.88 -3.28
N SER A 111 15.54 1.41 -3.03
CA SER A 111 16.15 2.42 -3.89
C SER A 111 16.44 1.88 -5.29
N ARG A 112 16.19 2.68 -6.33
CA ARG A 112 16.63 2.37 -7.70
C ARG A 112 18.13 2.57 -7.87
N LYS A 113 18.66 3.66 -7.32
CA LYS A 113 20.09 3.99 -7.32
C LYS A 113 20.93 2.89 -6.67
N ASN A 114 20.51 2.40 -5.50
CA ASN A 114 21.18 1.30 -4.81
C ASN A 114 20.17 0.22 -4.39
N LYS A 115 20.04 -0.81 -5.24
CA LYS A 115 19.06 -1.90 -5.07
C LYS A 115 19.25 -2.73 -3.81
N SER A 116 20.37 -2.61 -3.10
CA SER A 116 20.59 -3.29 -1.82
C SER A 116 19.96 -2.55 -0.63
N GLN A 117 19.51 -1.30 -0.84
CA GLN A 117 19.04 -0.41 0.22
C GLN A 117 17.52 -0.23 0.20
N CYS A 118 16.92 -0.38 1.37
CA CYS A 118 15.49 -0.24 1.62
C CYS A 118 15.23 0.84 2.66
N LEU A 119 14.11 1.54 2.56
CA LEU A 119 13.65 2.44 3.62
C LEU A 119 13.40 1.65 4.90
N GLN A 120 14.02 2.08 6.00
CA GLN A 120 13.87 1.49 7.32
C GLN A 120 13.55 2.57 8.35
N ARG A 121 12.57 2.28 9.20
CA ARG A 121 12.24 3.10 10.37
C ARG A 121 13.25 2.90 11.50
N TYR A 122 13.63 4.00 12.15
CA TYR A 122 14.40 4.03 13.40
C TYR A 122 13.81 5.08 14.35
N GLY A 123 12.88 4.66 15.22
CA GLY A 123 12.07 5.61 15.97
C GLY A 123 11.27 6.49 15.01
N ARG A 124 11.53 7.80 15.03
CA ARG A 124 10.94 8.76 14.08
C ARG A 124 11.73 8.90 12.78
N GLU A 125 13.00 8.51 12.75
CA GLU A 125 13.83 8.67 11.57
C GLU A 125 13.54 7.60 10.51
N ILE A 126 13.76 7.96 9.25
CA ILE A 126 13.70 7.04 8.12
C ILE A 126 15.05 7.06 7.44
N ARG A 127 15.70 5.90 7.38
CA ARG A 127 17.04 5.76 6.79
C ARG A 127 17.09 4.60 5.81
N LEU A 128 18.00 4.70 4.85
CA LEU A 128 18.36 3.57 4.02
C LEU A 128 19.18 2.55 4.80
N ARG A 129 18.79 1.28 4.70
CA ARG A 129 19.51 0.14 5.28
C ARG A 129 19.48 -1.03 4.32
N SER A 130 20.45 -1.93 4.48
CA SER A 130 20.45 -3.21 3.77
C SER A 130 19.08 -3.87 3.83
N CYS A 131 18.55 -4.30 2.69
CA CYS A 131 17.23 -4.89 2.59
C CYS A 131 17.18 -6.24 3.34
N THR A 132 16.31 -6.35 4.35
CA THR A 132 16.16 -7.55 5.20
C THR A 132 14.69 -7.95 5.35
N ARG A 133 14.39 -9.04 6.07
CA ARG A 133 12.99 -9.41 6.39
C ARG A 133 12.40 -8.61 7.57
N SER A 134 13.10 -7.58 8.05
CA SER A 134 12.67 -6.76 9.19
C SER A 134 11.30 -6.12 8.96
N LYS A 135 10.44 -6.19 9.99
CA LYS A 135 9.14 -5.48 9.99
C LYS A 135 9.29 -3.97 9.90
N TYR A 136 10.46 -3.41 10.26
CA TYR A 136 10.74 -1.98 10.19
C TYR A 136 10.98 -1.46 8.76
N GLN A 137 11.09 -2.36 7.78
CA GLN A 137 11.20 -2.04 6.35
C GLN A 137 9.89 -2.25 5.58
N LYS A 138 8.80 -2.58 6.29
CA LYS A 138 7.48 -2.85 5.69
C LYS A 138 6.62 -1.60 5.72
N TRP A 139 5.98 -1.27 4.63
CA TRP A 139 5.18 -0.06 4.46
C TRP A 139 3.78 -0.42 3.96
N ALA A 140 2.79 0.36 4.38
CA ALA A 140 1.39 0.21 4.00
C ALA A 140 0.86 1.50 3.36
N GLY A 141 -0.31 1.41 2.72
CA GLY A 141 -1.01 2.55 2.11
C GLY A 141 -0.56 2.92 0.70
N LEU A 142 0.61 2.45 0.24
CA LEU A 142 1.12 2.74 -1.10
C LEU A 142 0.16 2.20 -2.19
N ARG A 143 -0.32 3.09 -3.06
CA ARG A 143 -1.27 2.81 -4.15
C ARG A 143 -1.08 3.82 -5.30
N LYS A 144 -1.64 3.52 -6.47
CA LYS A 144 -1.46 4.33 -7.70
C LYS A 144 -2.65 5.17 -8.11
N ASP A 145 -3.83 4.78 -7.67
CA ASP A 145 -5.12 5.26 -8.15
C ASP A 145 -5.57 6.55 -7.47
N MET A 146 -5.11 6.82 -6.25
CA MET A 146 -5.46 8.02 -5.50
C MET A 146 -4.35 8.44 -4.53
N PRO A 147 -4.38 9.69 -4.03
CA PRO A 147 -3.46 10.12 -2.98
C PRO A 147 -3.53 9.21 -1.76
N PHE A 148 -2.39 8.99 -1.11
CA PHE A 148 -2.29 8.06 0.01
C PHE A 148 -1.30 8.50 1.06
N GLU A 149 -1.48 7.98 2.28
CA GLU A 149 -0.50 8.11 3.34
C GLU A 149 0.40 6.86 3.35
N MET A 150 1.71 7.05 3.40
CA MET A 150 2.65 5.94 3.50
C MET A 150 2.87 5.62 4.99
N GLN A 151 2.30 4.52 5.45
CA GLN A 151 2.11 4.21 6.87
C GLN A 151 2.89 2.97 7.32
N ILE A 152 2.86 2.70 8.63
CA ILE A 152 3.31 1.45 9.24
C ILE A 152 2.19 0.40 9.07
N PRO A 153 2.50 -0.83 8.63
CA PRO A 153 1.49 -1.90 8.59
C PRO A 153 0.82 -2.09 9.96
N GLY A 154 -0.52 -2.02 9.99
CA GLY A 154 -1.32 -2.16 11.20
C GLY A 154 -1.41 -0.91 12.08
N SER A 155 -0.90 0.24 11.64
CA SER A 155 -1.04 1.52 12.36
C SER A 155 -1.30 2.67 11.40
N THR A 156 -2.36 3.43 11.66
CA THR A 156 -2.77 4.60 10.89
C THR A 156 -2.39 5.92 11.57
N GLU A 157 -1.67 5.87 12.70
CA GLU A 157 -1.34 7.07 13.48
C GLU A 157 -0.09 7.77 12.96
N LYS A 158 0.83 7.02 12.33
CA LYS A 158 2.11 7.52 11.86
C LYS A 158 2.30 7.27 10.36
N CYS A 159 2.74 8.30 9.65
CA CYS A 159 3.03 8.27 8.23
C CYS A 159 4.33 9.00 7.91
N ILE A 160 4.89 8.72 6.73
CA ILE A 160 6.03 9.45 6.20
C ILE A 160 5.58 10.88 5.87
N SER A 161 6.10 11.85 6.61
CA SER A 161 5.87 13.26 6.35
C SER A 161 7.03 14.12 6.88
N GLN A 162 6.87 15.44 6.71
CA GLN A 162 7.68 16.50 7.26
C GLN A 162 7.05 17.09 8.51
N HIS A 163 7.83 17.84 9.26
CA HIS A 163 7.35 18.55 10.44
C HIS A 163 6.55 19.81 10.10
N HIS A 164 6.84 20.43 8.96
CA HIS A 164 6.22 21.67 8.52
C HIS A 164 5.97 21.67 7.00
N HIS A 165 5.50 22.80 6.47
CA HIS A 165 5.33 22.99 5.03
C HIS A 165 6.64 22.67 4.29
N PRO A 166 6.57 21.99 3.13
CA PRO A 166 7.73 21.40 2.52
C PRO A 166 8.71 22.46 1.99
N LYS A 167 10.00 22.18 2.16
CA LYS A 167 11.11 22.93 1.56
C LYS A 167 12.13 21.96 0.97
N GLU A 168 12.83 22.41 -0.06
CA GLU A 168 13.92 21.63 -0.65
C GLU A 168 14.97 21.22 0.40
N GLY A 169 15.31 19.93 0.40
CA GLY A 169 16.27 19.32 1.32
C GLY A 169 15.72 19.04 2.72
N GLU A 170 14.41 19.18 2.94
CA GLU A 170 13.80 18.85 4.22
C GLU A 170 13.68 17.33 4.40
N GLU A 171 14.22 16.84 5.52
CA GLU A 171 14.21 15.42 5.88
C GLU A 171 12.79 14.93 6.21
N LEU A 172 12.54 13.67 5.88
CA LEU A 172 11.28 12.98 6.15
C LEU A 172 11.37 12.08 7.37
N TYR A 173 10.27 12.04 8.14
CA TYR A 173 10.16 11.32 9.40
C TYR A 173 8.85 10.53 9.47
N MET A 174 8.76 9.63 10.45
CA MET A 174 7.50 9.10 10.93
C MET A 174 6.82 10.17 11.79
N GLU A 175 5.93 10.94 11.17
CA GLU A 175 5.15 11.98 11.83
C GLU A 175 3.74 11.47 12.19
N ASP A 176 3.12 12.13 13.17
CA ASP A 176 1.68 12.02 13.38
C ASP A 176 0.89 12.44 12.14
N CYS A 177 0.06 11.52 11.61
CA CYS A 177 -0.68 11.83 10.39
C CYS A 177 -1.63 13.00 10.56
N LYS A 178 -2.25 13.16 11.74
CA LYS A 178 -3.14 14.30 12.01
C LYS A 178 -2.38 15.62 12.07
N LEU A 179 -1.10 15.61 12.44
CA LEU A 179 -0.27 16.82 12.39
C LEU A 179 0.18 17.12 10.96
N ALA A 180 0.56 16.10 10.20
CA ALA A 180 0.92 16.24 8.79
C ALA A 180 -0.28 16.67 7.91
N GLU A 181 -1.49 16.27 8.24
CA GLU A 181 -2.73 16.75 7.59
C GLU A 181 -2.93 18.26 7.79
N LYS A 182 -2.64 18.80 8.99
CA LYS A 182 -2.77 20.24 9.27
C LYS A 182 -1.81 21.10 8.47
N THR A 183 -0.72 20.51 8.00
CA THR A 183 0.30 21.17 7.16
C THR A 183 0.18 20.76 5.69
N ASP A 184 -0.89 20.06 5.33
CA ASP A 184 -1.14 19.56 3.97
C ASP A 184 0.01 18.70 3.41
N THR A 185 0.71 17.93 4.25
CA THR A 185 1.90 17.13 3.86
C THR A 185 1.74 15.62 3.98
N SER A 186 0.62 15.12 4.51
CA SER A 186 0.48 13.68 4.81
C SER A 186 0.33 12.78 3.58
N HIS A 187 -0.09 13.35 2.45
CA HIS A 187 -0.45 12.59 1.26
C HIS A 187 0.64 12.59 0.19
N TRP A 188 0.78 11.44 -0.46
CA TRP A 188 1.69 11.17 -1.56
C TRP A 188 0.93 10.68 -2.78
N VAL A 189 1.55 10.81 -3.95
CA VAL A 189 1.13 10.18 -5.19
C VAL A 189 2.31 9.48 -5.84
N VAL A 190 2.02 8.39 -6.54
CA VAL A 190 2.95 7.79 -7.49
C VAL A 190 3.04 8.73 -8.69
N TYR A 191 4.25 9.20 -8.97
CA TYR A 191 4.55 10.16 -10.04
C TYR A 191 5.35 9.49 -11.15
#